data_AF-A0A7H8SAC3-F1
#
_entry.id   AF-A0A7H8SAC3-F1
#
_cell.length_a   1.000
_cell.length_b   1.000
_cell.length_c   1.000
_cell.angle_alpha   90.00
_cell.angle_beta   90.00
_cell.angle_gamma   90.00
#
_symmetry.space_group_name_H-M   'P 1'
#
loop_
_entity.id
_entity.type
_entity.pdbx_description
1 polymer ?
#
loop_
_entity_poly.entity_id
_entity_poly.type
_entity_poly.pdbx_seq_one_letter_code
_entity_poly.pdbx_strand_id
1 'polypeptide(L)' 'MNCKTTGLEIEQAEIIDVPVHLNRWLALTGTDDHIKEQITHDINTELKTGNVITGFSPYIENGETMFKQKWIKMIGKKST' A
#
# COMPACT_ATOMS: atom_id res chain seq x y z
N MET A 1 12.66 6.36 10.57
CA MET A 1 13.37 5.07 10.61
C MET A 1 14.81 5.32 11.03
N ASN A 2 15.30 4.63 12.07
CA ASN A 2 16.63 4.86 12.64
C ASN A 2 17.55 3.71 12.20
N CYS A 3 18.07 3.77 10.96
CA CYS A 3 18.96 2.75 10.38
C CYS A 3 20.40 2.80 10.93
N LYS A 4 20.59 3.13 12.21
CA LYS A 4 21.93 3.23 12.81
C LYS A 4 22.54 1.88 13.21
N THR A 5 21.77 0.78 13.13
CA THR A 5 22.16 -0.52 13.70
C THR A 5 22.79 -1.51 12.70
N THR A 6 22.93 -1.16 11.42
CA THR A 6 23.33 -2.12 10.36
C THR A 6 24.67 -1.80 9.68
N GLY A 7 25.40 -0.75 10.09
CA GLY A 7 26.62 -0.32 9.40
C GLY A 7 26.34 0.19 7.97
N LEU A 8 25.13 0.68 7.73
CA LEU A 8 24.71 1.33 6.49
C LEU A 8 24.29 2.76 6.84
N GLU A 9 24.87 3.73 6.14
CA GLU A 9 24.45 5.12 6.19
C GLU A 9 23.47 5.38 5.04
N ILE A 10 22.26 5.85 5.34
CA ILE A 10 21.28 6.20 4.32
C ILE A 10 21.70 7.54 3.69
N GLU A 11 22.04 7.51 2.40
CA GLU A 11 22.40 8.72 1.64
C GLU A 11 21.15 9.38 1.04
N GLN A 12 20.15 8.59 0.67
CA GLN A 12 18.93 9.08 0.04
C GLN A 12 17.73 8.24 0.48
N ALA A 13 16.63 8.92 0.79
CA ALA A 13 15.34 8.30 1.02
C ALA A 13 14.26 9.10 0.29
N GLU A 14 13.47 8.43 -0.53
CA GLU A 14 12.31 9.00 -1.21
C GLU A 14 11.09 8.15 -0.89
N ILE A 15 9.95 8.81 -0.71
CA ILE A 15 8.66 8.18 -0.54
C ILE A 15 7.71 8.80 -1.54
N ILE A 16 7.04 7.95 -2.31
CA ILE A 16 5.97 8.36 -3.23
C ILE A 16 4.69 7.58 -2.90
N ASP A 17 3.55 8.25 -3.03
CA ASP A 17 2.24 7.61 -3.02
C ASP A 17 1.88 7.21 -4.45
N VAL A 18 1.62 5.92 -4.65
CA VAL A 18 1.23 5.35 -5.95
C VAL A 18 -0.26 5.00 -5.90
N PRO A 19 -1.12 5.63 -6.72
CA PRO A 19 -2.54 5.30 -6.78
C PRO A 19 -2.73 3.94 -7.43
N VAL A 20 -3.64 3.13 -6.88
CA VAL A 20 -3.88 1.75 -7.31
C VAL A 20 -5.37 1.49 -7.43
N HIS A 21 -5.80 0.98 -8.59
CA HIS A 21 -7.15 0.45 -8.79
C HIS A 21 -7.26 -0.92 -8.13
N LEU A 22 -8.22 -1.10 -7.21
CA LEU A 22 -8.38 -2.34 -6.46
C LEU A 22 -8.51 -3.57 -7.37
N ASN A 23 -9.39 -3.50 -8.37
CA ASN A 23 -9.65 -4.63 -9.26
C ASN A 23 -8.43 -5.01 -10.11
N ARG A 24 -7.68 -4.02 -10.61
CA ARG A 24 -6.45 -4.28 -11.38
C ARG A 24 -5.38 -4.89 -10.48
N TRP A 25 -5.26 -4.42 -9.25
CA TRP A 25 -4.32 -4.96 -8.28
C TRP A 25 -4.62 -6.41 -7.92
N LEU A 26 -5.88 -6.74 -7.60
CA LEU A 26 -6.30 -8.12 -7.30
C LEU A 26 -6.07 -9.08 -8.48
N ALA A 27 -6.26 -8.60 -9.71
CA ALA A 27 -5.97 -9.38 -10.91
C ALA A 27 -4.46 -9.61 -11.10
N LEU A 28 -3.64 -8.58 -10.86
CA LEU A 28 -2.18 -8.65 -10.99
C LEU A 28 -1.51 -9.55 -9.95
N THR A 29 -2.02 -9.56 -8.71
CA THR A 29 -1.44 -10.37 -7.62
C THR A 29 -1.86 -11.83 -7.67
N GLY A 30 -2.78 -12.21 -8.57
CA GLY A 30 -3.26 -13.59 -8.67
C GLY A 30 -3.94 -14.09 -7.39
N THR A 31 -4.55 -13.18 -6.61
CA THR A 31 -5.16 -13.51 -5.33
C THR A 31 -6.32 -14.51 -5.51
N ASP A 32 -6.41 -15.54 -4.67
CA ASP A 32 -7.50 -16.53 -4.73
C ASP A 32 -8.88 -15.87 -4.51
N ASP A 33 -9.92 -16.40 -5.13
CA ASP A 33 -11.22 -15.73 -5.21
C ASP A 33 -11.87 -15.46 -3.85
N HIS A 34 -11.80 -16.41 -2.91
CA HIS A 34 -12.29 -16.19 -1.55
C HIS A 34 -11.56 -15.02 -0.85
N ILE A 35 -10.26 -14.89 -1.07
CA ILE A 35 -9.46 -13.81 -0.49
C ILE A 35 -9.76 -12.47 -1.20
N LYS A 36 -9.98 -12.48 -2.52
CA LYS A 36 -10.44 -11.28 -3.26
C LYS A 36 -11.75 -10.77 -2.68
N GLU A 37 -12.73 -11.66 -2.49
CA GLU A 37 -14.04 -11.31 -1.93
C GLU A 37 -13.92 -10.67 -0.54
N GLN A 38 -13.09 -11.25 0.34
CA GLN A 38 -12.85 -10.71 1.68
C GLN A 38 -12.22 -9.32 1.61
N ILE A 39 -11.15 -9.15 0.82
CA ILE A 39 -10.48 -7.84 0.67
C ILE A 39 -11.44 -6.78 0.13
N THR A 40 -12.20 -7.11 -0.91
CA THR A 40 -13.19 -6.20 -1.50
C THR A 40 -14.29 -5.86 -0.51
N HIS A 41 -14.75 -6.82 0.30
CA HIS A 41 -15.74 -6.59 1.35
C HIS A 41 -15.21 -5.59 2.40
N ASP A 42 -14.01 -5.81 2.92
CA ASP A 42 -13.44 -4.99 3.99
C ASP A 42 -13.16 -3.56 3.52
N ILE A 43 -12.59 -3.39 2.32
CA ILE A 43 -12.36 -2.07 1.72
C ILE A 43 -13.67 -1.31 1.49
N ASN A 44 -14.70 -1.99 0.98
CA ASN A 44 -16.00 -1.35 0.77
C ASN A 44 -16.71 -1.03 2.10
N THR A 45 -16.49 -1.83 3.13
CA THR A 45 -17.03 -1.58 4.47
C THR A 45 -16.35 -0.37 5.11
N GLU A 46 -15.03 -0.24 4.97
CA GLU A 46 -14.29 0.98 5.37
C GLU A 46 -14.84 2.21 4.64
N LEU A 47 -14.97 2.16 3.31
CA LEU A 47 -15.52 3.27 2.51
C LEU A 47 -16.92 3.71 2.92
N LYS A 48 -17.81 2.74 3.22
CA LYS A 48 -19.22 3.02 3.51
C LYS A 48 -19.46 3.45 4.95
N THR A 49 -18.74 2.85 5.90
CA THR A 49 -19.08 2.95 7.32
C THR A 49 -17.96 3.48 8.19
N GLY A 50 -16.69 3.33 7.77
CA GLY A 50 -15.52 3.63 8.59
C GLY A 50 -15.34 2.71 9.81
N ASN A 51 -16.18 1.68 9.99
CA ASN A 51 -16.14 0.78 11.15
C ASN A 51 -15.05 -0.29 11.06
N VAL A 52 -14.50 -0.50 9.87
CA VAL A 52 -13.34 -1.35 9.60
C VAL A 52 -12.23 -0.44 9.10
N ILE A 53 -11.01 -0.62 9.63
CA ILE A 53 -9.82 0.12 9.19
C ILE A 53 -8.85 -0.91 8.61
N THR A 54 -8.78 -0.97 7.28
CA THR A 54 -7.90 -1.92 6.58
C THR A 54 -6.44 -1.45 6.52
N GLY A 55 -6.21 -0.16 6.77
CA GLY A 55 -4.90 0.48 6.60
C GLY A 55 -4.55 0.86 5.16
N PHE A 56 -5.41 0.53 4.19
CA PHE A 56 -5.24 0.95 2.79
C PHE A 56 -5.73 2.37 2.51
N SER A 57 -6.53 2.95 3.42
CA SER A 57 -7.14 4.27 3.26
C SER A 57 -7.80 4.44 1.88
N PRO A 58 -8.79 3.58 1.56
CA PRO A 58 -9.41 3.56 0.25
C PRO A 58 -10.19 4.83 -0.06
N TYR A 59 -10.36 5.14 -1.34
CA TYR A 59 -11.14 6.27 -1.82
C TYR A 59 -11.84 5.92 -3.15
N ILE A 60 -12.82 6.72 -3.53
CA ILE A 60 -13.48 6.61 -4.83
C ILE A 60 -12.94 7.68 -5.78
N GLU A 61 -12.53 7.27 -6.98
CA GLU A 61 -12.11 8.17 -8.05
C GLU A 61 -12.75 7.70 -9.36
N ASN A 62 -13.46 8.59 -10.05
CA ASN A 62 -14.17 8.27 -11.30
C ASN A 62 -15.10 7.03 -11.19
N GLY A 63 -15.70 6.80 -10.01
CA GLY A 63 -16.58 5.67 -9.76
C GLY A 63 -15.85 4.34 -9.50
N GLU A 64 -14.52 4.33 -9.48
CA GLU A 64 -13.71 3.15 -9.19
C GLU A 64 -13.16 3.20 -7.75
N THR A 65 -13.04 2.03 -7.13
CA THR A 65 -12.39 1.87 -5.82
C THR A 65 -10.88 1.89 -5.96
N MET A 66 -10.26 2.86 -5.28
CA MET A 66 -8.84 3.14 -5.30
C MET A 66 -8.23 3.03 -3.90
N PHE A 67 -6.92 2.85 -3.83
CA PHE A 67 -6.12 3.06 -2.62
C PHE A 67 -4.71 3.53 -3.01
N LYS A 68 -3.90 3.91 -2.01
CA LYS A 68 -2.51 4.35 -2.24
C LYS A 68 -1.54 3.34 -1.67
N GLN A 69 -0.61 2.85 -2.50
CA GLN A 69 0.59 2.19 -2.01
C GLN A 69 1.65 3.22 -1.68
N LYS A 70 2.37 3.01 -0.58
CA LYS A 70 3.56 3.81 -0.25
C LYS A 70 4.79 3.11 -0.76
N TRP A 71 5.41 3.66 -1.79
CA TRP A 71 6.65 3.14 -2.33
C TRP A 71 7.81 3.91 -1.73
N ILE A 72 8.78 3.19 -1.19
CA ILE A 72 9.93 3.75 -0.48
C ILE A 72 11.19 3.33 -1.22
N LYS A 73 11.96 4.30 -1.70
CA LYS A 73 13.30 4.08 -2.26
C LYS A 73 14.32 4.57 -1.25
N MET A 74 15.19 3.67 -0.80
CA MET A 74 16.32 4.01 0.07
C MET A 74 17.62 3.60 -0.59
N ILE A 75 18.58 4.52 -0.64
CA ILE A 75 19.95 4.25 -1.07
C ILE A 75 20.82 4.38 0.16
N GLY A 76 21.55 3.31 0.48
CA GLY A 76 22.46 3.26 1.60
C GLY A 76 23.87 2.91 1.15
N LYS A 77 24.85 3.51 1.81
CA LYS A 77 26.26 3.20 1.65
C LYS A 77 26.75 2.45 2.87
N LYS A 78 27.54 1.40 2.67
CA LYS A 78 28.18 0.68 3.78
C LYS A 78 29.16 1.63 4.49
N SER A 79 28.97 1.81 5.79
CA SER A 79 29.89 2.51 6.66
C SER A 79 31.25 1.83 6.59
N THR A 80 32.31 2.62 6.39
CA THR A 80 33.69 2.14 6.27
C THR A 80 34.24 1.74 7.63
#